data_AF-A0A7W8JS86-F1
#
_entry.id   AF-A0A7W8JS86-F1
#
_cell.length_a   1.000
_cell.length_b   1.000
_cell.length_c   1.000
_cell.angle_alpha   90.00
_cell.angle_beta   90.00
_cell.angle_gamma   90.00
#
_symmetry.space_group_name_H-M   'P 1'
#
loop_
_entity.id
_entity.type
_entity.pdbx_description
1 polymer ?
#
loop_
_entity_poly.entity_id
_entity_poly.type
_entity_poly.pdbx_seq_one_letter_code
_entity_poly.pdbx_strand_id
1 'polypeptide(L)'
;MQAESAHTAPQNIQLEFFHPSGQPVIFYEMGEEFVKANKIDQSWLNGPVRVAIAGRLSQAGNTFYDFSMTGLSLPDGIQTLLRVEGNLLPFSEQLKSKAGNPTRKSRAEVIIGGQIYIVQGHLTVGKSGHYIKVVAHKKPSTPVPRPRGGVFF
;
A
#
# COMPACT_ATOMS: atom_id res chain seq x y z
N MET A 1 29.06 4.93 24.52
CA MET A 1 28.52 4.20 23.34
C MET A 1 27.13 4.74 23.10
N GLN A 2 26.95 5.60 22.09
CA GLN A 2 25.63 6.14 21.74
C GLN A 2 24.88 5.04 20.97
N ALA A 3 23.68 4.69 21.44
CA ALA A 3 22.78 3.82 20.70
C ALA A 3 22.29 4.59 19.47
N GLU A 4 22.94 4.33 18.34
CA GLU A 4 22.46 4.73 17.02
C GLU A 4 21.06 4.12 16.89
N SER A 5 20.04 4.97 16.98
CA SER A 5 18.65 4.57 16.82
C SER A 5 18.45 4.27 15.34
N ALA A 6 18.93 3.10 14.90
CA ALA A 6 18.94 2.70 13.51
C ALA A 6 17.52 2.85 12.96
N HIS A 7 17.39 3.73 11.98
CA HIS A 7 16.15 3.89 11.25
C HIS A 7 15.84 2.56 10.56
N THR A 8 14.98 1.76 11.17
CA THR A 8 14.73 0.36 10.81
C THR A 8 13.71 0.23 9.67
N ALA A 9 13.12 1.34 9.24
CA ALA A 9 12.18 1.35 8.12
C ALA A 9 12.95 1.30 6.78
N PRO A 10 12.57 0.42 5.85
CA PRO A 10 13.21 0.36 4.54
C PRO A 10 12.93 1.63 3.73
N GLN A 11 13.86 1.98 2.84
CA GLN A 11 13.70 3.17 1.99
C GLN A 11 12.48 3.06 1.06
N ASN A 12 12.18 1.86 0.58
CA ASN A 12 11.04 1.58 -0.28
C ASN A 12 10.30 0.33 0.21
N ILE A 13 9.01 0.25 -0.10
CA ILE A 13 8.24 -0.99 -0.02
C ILE A 13 7.67 -1.38 -1.38
N GLN A 14 7.40 -2.66 -1.58
CA GLN A 14 6.86 -3.20 -2.81
C GLN A 14 5.34 -3.38 -2.73
N LEU A 15 4.63 -2.84 -3.71
CA LEU A 15 3.22 -3.09 -4.00
C LEU A 15 3.09 -3.93 -5.26
N GLU A 16 2.23 -4.94 -5.21
CA GLU A 16 1.93 -5.83 -6.32
C GLU A 16 0.42 -5.99 -6.51
N PHE A 17 0.03 -6.28 -7.75
CA PHE A 17 -1.37 -6.45 -8.15
C PHE A 17 -1.61 -7.90 -8.56
N PHE A 18 -2.75 -8.45 -8.17
CA PHE A 18 -3.10 -9.85 -8.39
C PHE A 18 -4.54 -9.99 -8.89
N HIS A 19 -4.75 -10.95 -9.78
CA HIS A 19 -6.08 -11.42 -10.13
C HIS A 19 -6.76 -12.08 -8.91
N PRO A 20 -8.10 -12.18 -8.89
CA PRO A 20 -8.83 -12.96 -7.88
C PRO A 20 -8.40 -14.43 -7.82
N SER A 21 -7.90 -14.98 -8.92
CA SER A 21 -7.33 -16.33 -9.01
C SER A 21 -5.99 -16.49 -8.28
N GLY A 22 -5.38 -15.39 -7.82
CA GLY A 22 -4.07 -15.38 -7.17
C GLY A 22 -2.89 -15.29 -8.14
N GLN A 23 -3.14 -15.14 -9.45
CA GLN A 23 -2.07 -14.87 -10.41
C GLN A 23 -1.64 -13.39 -10.38
N PRO A 24 -0.35 -13.07 -10.55
CA PRO A 24 0.09 -11.68 -10.67
C PRO A 24 -0.49 -11.02 -11.92
N VAL A 25 -0.93 -9.77 -11.81
CA VAL A 25 -1.27 -8.93 -12.97
C VAL A 25 0.04 -8.55 -13.67
N ILE A 26 0.07 -8.67 -14.99
CA ILE A 26 1.25 -8.34 -15.81
C ILE A 26 1.14 -6.96 -16.46
N PHE A 27 2.27 -6.39 -16.88
CA PHE A 27 2.30 -5.02 -17.44
C PHE A 27 1.40 -4.84 -18.67
N TYR A 28 1.31 -5.84 -19.54
CA TYR A 28 0.44 -5.81 -20.70
C TYR A 28 -1.04 -5.59 -20.34
N GLU A 29 -1.50 -6.21 -19.25
CA GLU A 29 -2.90 -6.16 -18.82
C GLU A 29 -3.31 -4.81 -18.23
N MET A 30 -2.34 -3.99 -17.80
CA MET A 30 -2.58 -2.65 -17.27
C MET A 30 -3.00 -1.65 -18.35
N GLY A 31 -2.94 -2.05 -19.63
CA GLY A 31 -3.30 -1.27 -20.79
C GLY A 31 -2.13 -0.50 -21.42
N GLU A 32 -2.25 -0.24 -22.71
CA GLU A 32 -1.20 0.40 -23.53
C GLU A 32 -0.81 1.79 -23.00
N GLU A 33 -1.79 2.58 -22.56
CA GLU A 33 -1.54 3.92 -22.00
C GLU A 33 -0.69 3.86 -20.73
N PHE A 34 -0.89 2.84 -19.88
CA PHE A 34 -0.08 2.65 -18.68
C PHE A 34 1.37 2.27 -19.03
N VAL A 35 1.53 1.33 -19.97
CA VAL A 35 2.84 0.88 -20.48
C VAL A 35 3.62 2.07 -21.07
N LYS A 36 2.97 2.89 -21.90
CA LYS A 36 3.57 4.09 -22.50
C LYS A 36 3.93 5.14 -21.46
N ALA A 37 3.00 5.48 -20.56
CA ALA A 37 3.21 6.50 -19.53
C ALA A 37 4.39 6.17 -18.60
N ASN A 38 4.61 4.87 -18.32
CA ASN A 38 5.69 4.40 -17.45
C ASN A 38 6.93 3.93 -18.21
N LYS A 39 6.97 4.08 -19.55
CA LYS A 39 8.09 3.68 -20.41
C LYS A 39 8.52 2.22 -20.20
N ILE A 40 7.54 1.33 -20.06
CA ILE A 40 7.80 -0.10 -19.87
C ILE A 40 8.29 -0.69 -21.19
N ASP A 41 9.46 -1.32 -21.16
CA ASP A 41 10.05 -1.97 -22.34
C ASP A 41 9.25 -3.20 -22.77
N GLN A 42 9.24 -3.49 -24.07
CA GLN A 42 8.49 -4.63 -24.63
C GLN A 42 8.89 -5.97 -24.02
N SER A 43 10.16 -6.15 -23.66
CA SER A 43 10.67 -7.36 -23.01
C SER A 43 10.08 -7.59 -21.61
N TRP A 44 9.49 -6.56 -20.99
CA TRP A 44 8.90 -6.62 -19.65
C TRP A 44 7.37 -6.77 -19.66
N LEU A 45 6.72 -6.74 -20.83
CA LEU A 45 5.25 -6.73 -20.92
C LEU A 45 4.58 -7.93 -20.23
N ASN A 46 5.23 -9.10 -20.28
CA ASN A 46 4.75 -10.32 -19.65
C ASN A 46 5.22 -10.47 -18.19
N GLY A 47 5.94 -9.48 -17.66
CA GLY A 47 6.41 -9.45 -16.28
C GLY A 47 5.31 -8.97 -15.32
N PRO A 48 5.35 -9.40 -14.04
CA PRO A 48 4.40 -8.96 -13.04
C PRO A 48 4.56 -7.46 -12.74
N VAL A 49 3.44 -6.77 -12.54
CA VAL A 49 3.43 -5.36 -12.16
C VAL A 49 3.85 -5.25 -10.69
N ARG A 50 5.01 -4.63 -10.48
CA ARG A 50 5.56 -4.33 -9.15
C ARG A 50 5.88 -2.85 -9.07
N VAL A 51 5.40 -2.19 -8.02
CA VAL A 51 5.59 -0.77 -7.79
C VAL A 51 6.38 -0.57 -6.50
N ALA A 52 7.52 0.11 -6.58
CA ALA A 52 8.26 0.56 -5.42
C ALA A 52 7.64 1.86 -4.87
N ILE A 53 7.23 1.85 -3.60
CA ILE A 53 6.69 3.01 -2.90
C ILE A 53 7.79 3.56 -1.99
N ALA A 54 8.24 4.77 -2.29
CA ALA A 54 9.25 5.44 -1.48
C ALA A 54 8.70 5.89 -0.12
N GLY A 55 9.50 5.65 0.92
CA GLY A 55 9.25 6.11 2.27
C GLY A 55 9.35 7.63 2.37
N ARG A 56 8.47 8.23 3.16
CA ARG A 56 8.44 9.66 3.48
C ARG A 56 8.44 9.84 4.98
N LEU A 57 9.17 10.84 5.47
CA LEU A 57 9.15 11.19 6.89
C LEU A 57 7.91 12.01 7.21
N SER A 58 7.17 11.60 8.23
CA SER A 58 6.06 12.37 8.81
C SER A 58 6.59 13.48 9.73
N GLN A 59 5.71 14.43 10.08
CA GLN A 59 6.03 15.49 11.04
C GLN A 59 6.49 14.96 12.41
N ALA A 60 6.04 13.76 12.79
CA ALA A 60 6.44 13.09 14.03
C ALA A 60 7.74 12.27 13.90
N GLY A 61 8.47 12.40 12.78
CA GLY A 61 9.74 11.68 12.55
C GLY A 61 9.59 10.20 12.17
N ASN A 62 8.36 9.70 11.99
CA ASN A 62 8.12 8.32 11.56
C ASN A 62 8.04 8.21 10.04
N THR A 63 8.58 7.14 9.46
CA THR A 63 8.42 6.84 8.03
C THR A 63 7.03 6.31 7.74
N PHE A 64 6.39 6.86 6.71
CA PHE A 64 5.14 6.39 6.12
C PHE A 64 5.32 6.24 4.61
N TYR A 65 4.45 5.43 4.00
CA TYR A 65 4.46 5.17 2.57
C TYR A 65 3.09 5.56 2.01
N ASP A 66 3.07 6.34 0.94
CA ASP A 66 1.84 6.77 0.27
C ASP A 66 2.01 6.62 -1.24
N PHE A 67 1.15 5.79 -1.81
CA PHE A 67 1.05 5.57 -3.23
C PHE A 67 -0.37 5.88 -3.67
N SER A 68 -0.50 6.65 -4.75
CA SER A 68 -1.79 6.83 -5.40
C SER A 68 -1.63 6.94 -6.90
N MET A 69 -2.58 6.39 -7.63
CA MET A 69 -2.57 6.37 -9.08
C MET A 69 -4.00 6.35 -9.60
N THR A 70 -4.25 7.02 -10.71
CA THR A 70 -5.56 7.13 -11.36
C THR A 70 -5.45 6.66 -12.80
N GLY A 71 -6.59 6.35 -13.41
CA GLY A 71 -6.66 6.00 -14.83
C GLY A 71 -6.17 4.58 -15.13
N LEU A 72 -6.18 3.67 -14.15
CA LEU A 72 -5.68 2.32 -14.36
C LEU A 72 -6.72 1.41 -14.98
N SER A 73 -6.32 0.75 -16.07
CA SER A 73 -7.10 -0.33 -16.67
C SER A 73 -6.73 -1.63 -15.97
N LEU A 74 -7.30 -1.85 -14.79
CA LEU A 74 -7.11 -3.12 -14.08
C LEU A 74 -7.95 -4.21 -14.76
N PRO A 75 -7.37 -5.38 -15.09
CA PRO A 75 -8.07 -6.43 -15.84
C PRO A 75 -9.32 -6.95 -15.13
N ASP A 76 -9.28 -7.11 -13.80
CA ASP A 76 -10.44 -7.53 -12.99
C ASP A 76 -11.14 -6.37 -12.28
N GLY A 77 -10.80 -5.14 -12.66
CA GLY A 77 -11.33 -3.91 -12.08
C GLY A 77 -11.22 -3.87 -10.56
N ILE A 78 -12.36 -3.75 -9.87
CA ILE A 78 -12.42 -3.63 -8.41
C ILE A 78 -12.14 -4.95 -7.66
N GLN A 79 -12.05 -6.08 -8.36
CA GLN A 79 -11.76 -7.39 -7.76
C GLN A 79 -10.25 -7.69 -7.68
N THR A 80 -9.41 -6.86 -8.31
CA THR A 80 -7.95 -6.97 -8.20
C THR A 80 -7.52 -6.94 -6.74
N LEU A 81 -6.72 -7.93 -6.36
CA LEU A 81 -6.12 -8.07 -5.05
C LEU A 81 -4.82 -7.27 -4.99
N LEU A 82 -4.49 -6.73 -3.81
CA LEU A 82 -3.23 -6.02 -3.57
C LEU A 82 -2.35 -6.84 -2.64
N ARG A 83 -1.04 -6.78 -2.85
CA ARG A 83 -0.05 -7.36 -1.94
C ARG A 83 1.02 -6.32 -1.63
N VAL A 84 1.34 -6.14 -0.36
CA VAL A 84 2.37 -5.20 0.12
C VAL A 84 3.39 -5.96 0.92
N GLU A 85 4.68 -5.88 0.54
CA GLU A 85 5.76 -6.62 1.18
C GLU A 85 5.43 -8.11 1.36
N GLY A 86 4.90 -8.74 0.30
CA GLY A 86 4.47 -10.15 0.33
C GLY A 86 3.18 -10.44 1.12
N ASN A 87 2.60 -9.47 1.81
CA ASN A 87 1.37 -9.63 2.60
C ASN A 87 0.15 -9.23 1.78
N LEU A 88 -0.79 -10.17 1.59
CA LEU A 88 -2.03 -9.92 0.87
C LEU A 88 -2.92 -8.94 1.67
N LEU A 89 -3.52 -7.98 0.98
CA LEU A 89 -4.45 -7.01 1.54
C LEU A 89 -5.89 -7.47 1.25
N PRO A 90 -6.59 -8.09 2.23
CA PRO A 90 -7.96 -8.53 2.03
C PRO A 90 -8.87 -7.30 1.87
N PHE A 91 -9.61 -7.24 0.77
CA PHE A 91 -10.59 -6.18 0.54
C PHE A 91 -11.93 -6.50 1.23
N SER A 92 -12.52 -5.48 1.85
CA SER A 92 -13.88 -5.51 2.36
C SER A 92 -14.90 -5.65 1.24
N GLU A 93 -16.17 -5.73 1.61
CA GLU A 93 -17.28 -5.57 0.68
C GLU A 93 -17.20 -4.24 -0.08
N GLN A 94 -17.83 -4.22 -1.24
CA GLN A 94 -17.94 -3.04 -2.08
C GLN A 94 -18.90 -2.03 -1.44
N LEU A 95 -18.40 -0.81 -1.25
CA LEU A 95 -19.15 0.32 -0.72
C LEU A 95 -19.14 1.46 -1.75
N LYS A 96 -19.93 2.51 -1.52
CA LYS A 96 -19.83 3.75 -2.30
C LYS A 96 -18.81 4.69 -1.65
N SER A 97 -17.97 5.32 -2.47
CA SER A 97 -17.14 6.46 -2.05
C SER A 97 -18.00 7.68 -1.75
N LYS A 98 -17.38 8.73 -1.20
CA LYS A 98 -18.03 10.04 -1.00
C LYS A 98 -18.59 10.64 -2.30
N ALA A 99 -17.98 10.32 -3.44
CA ALA A 99 -18.40 10.77 -4.76
C ALA A 99 -19.43 9.83 -5.42
N GLY A 100 -19.92 8.80 -4.71
CA GLY A 100 -20.88 7.83 -5.22
C GLY A 100 -20.30 6.67 -6.04
N ASN A 101 -18.99 6.69 -6.32
CA ASN A 101 -18.31 5.64 -7.09
C ASN A 101 -18.14 4.34 -6.30
N PRO A 102 -18.25 3.16 -6.92
CA PRO A 102 -17.91 1.88 -6.28
C PRO A 102 -16.47 1.84 -5.77
N THR A 103 -16.29 1.44 -4.52
CA THR A 103 -15.00 1.40 -3.83
C THR A 103 -14.89 0.17 -2.93
N ARG A 104 -13.75 -0.51 -2.97
CA ARG A 104 -13.35 -1.48 -1.95
C ARG A 104 -12.20 -0.92 -1.13
N LYS A 105 -12.23 -1.22 0.17
CA LYS A 105 -11.20 -0.80 1.12
C LYS A 105 -10.54 -2.03 1.70
N SER A 106 -9.24 -1.95 1.95
CA SER A 106 -8.51 -2.96 2.68
C SER A 106 -7.80 -2.31 3.86
N ARG A 107 -7.67 -3.07 4.95
CA ARG A 107 -6.83 -2.71 6.08
C ARG A 107 -6.17 -3.98 6.60
N ALA A 108 -4.85 -3.97 6.72
CA ALA A 108 -4.09 -5.06 7.33
C ALA A 108 -2.95 -4.51 8.18
N GLU A 109 -2.48 -5.32 9.12
CA GLU A 109 -1.22 -5.09 9.82
C GLU A 109 -0.13 -5.86 9.10
N VAL A 110 0.94 -5.18 8.71
CA VAL A 110 2.05 -5.73 7.93
C VAL A 110 3.35 -5.44 8.66
N ILE A 111 4.24 -6.43 8.72
CA ILE A 111 5.59 -6.25 9.29
C ILE A 111 6.50 -5.73 8.17
N ILE A 112 7.06 -4.54 8.37
CA ILE A 112 7.95 -3.86 7.41
C ILE A 112 9.21 -3.44 8.17
N GLY A 113 10.38 -3.95 7.78
CA GLY A 113 11.63 -3.64 8.49
C GLY A 113 11.62 -4.00 9.98
N GLY A 114 10.91 -5.07 10.36
CA GLY A 114 10.75 -5.49 11.75
C GLY A 114 9.77 -4.65 12.59
N GLN A 115 9.08 -3.68 12.00
CA GLN A 115 8.07 -2.86 12.67
C GLN A 115 6.67 -3.14 12.12
N ILE A 116 5.64 -3.01 12.95
CA ILE A 116 4.24 -3.19 12.51
C ILE A 116 3.75 -1.89 11.88
N TYR A 117 3.25 -2.00 10.66
CA TYR A 117 2.59 -0.94 9.92
C TYR A 117 1.11 -1.28 9.74
N ILE A 118 0.24 -0.27 9.84
CA ILE A 118 -1.14 -0.37 9.39
C ILE A 118 -1.16 0.06 7.92
N VAL A 119 -1.47 -0.89 7.05
CA VAL A 119 -1.59 -0.67 5.61
C VAL A 119 -3.05 -0.55 5.25
N GLN A 120 -3.40 0.49 4.50
CA GLN A 120 -4.75 0.79 4.04
C GLN A 120 -4.76 0.88 2.52
N GLY A 121 -5.52 0.00 1.87
CA GLY A 121 -5.74 -0.01 0.43
C GLY A 121 -7.11 0.56 0.08
N HIS A 122 -7.21 1.34 -0.99
CA HIS A 122 -8.46 1.82 -1.57
C HIS A 122 -8.43 1.57 -3.07
N LEU A 123 -9.46 0.93 -3.58
CA LEU A 123 -9.64 0.68 -5.01
C LEU A 123 -11.02 1.18 -5.41
N THR A 124 -11.06 2.19 -6.29
CA THR A 124 -12.29 2.89 -6.69
C THR A 124 -12.45 2.87 -8.20
N VAL A 125 -13.66 2.60 -8.67
CA VAL A 125 -14.01 2.69 -10.09
C VAL A 125 -14.26 4.16 -10.43
N GLY A 126 -13.48 4.73 -11.34
CA GLY A 126 -13.65 6.08 -11.87
C GLY A 126 -14.21 6.08 -13.28
N LYS A 127 -14.46 7.28 -13.83
CA LYS A 127 -14.94 7.44 -15.21
C LYS A 127 -13.90 7.05 -16.28
N SER A 128 -12.62 7.19 -15.95
CA SER A 128 -11.50 6.96 -16.87
C SER A 128 -10.64 5.77 -16.45
N GLY A 129 -11.22 4.77 -15.78
CA GLY A 129 -10.52 3.64 -15.20
C GLY A 129 -10.49 3.70 -13.67
N HIS A 130 -9.55 2.98 -13.06
CA HIS A 130 -9.52 2.78 -11.62
C HIS A 130 -8.59 3.76 -10.91
N TYR A 131 -8.99 4.15 -9.71
CA TYR A 131 -8.17 4.88 -8.76
C TYR A 131 -7.71 3.93 -7.65
N ILE A 132 -6.41 3.91 -7.41
CA ILE A 132 -5.78 3.11 -6.35
C ILE A 132 -5.09 4.06 -5.38
N LYS A 133 -5.28 3.82 -4.09
CA LYS A 133 -4.51 4.45 -3.03
C LYS A 133 -4.07 3.42 -2.00
N VAL A 134 -2.77 3.39 -1.70
CA VAL A 134 -2.18 2.55 -0.66
C VAL A 134 -1.40 3.44 0.29
N VAL A 135 -1.76 3.39 1.57
CA VAL A 135 -1.07 4.13 2.63
C VAL A 135 -0.61 3.15 3.69
N ALA A 136 0.67 3.17 4.04
CA ALA A 136 1.22 2.42 5.16
C ALA A 136 1.78 3.40 6.18
N HIS A 137 1.27 3.35 7.42
CA HIS A 137 1.79 4.14 8.53
C HIS A 137 2.19 3.22 9.67
N LYS A 138 3.29 3.57 10.35
CA LYS A 138 3.74 2.83 11.52
C LYS A 138 2.61 2.76 12.56
N LYS A 139 2.31 1.57 13.05
CA LYS A 139 1.34 1.38 14.13
C LYS A 139 1.90 2.08 15.37
N PRO A 140 1.11 2.95 16.05
CA PRO A 140 1.56 3.56 17.29
C PRO A 140 1.92 2.45 18.29
N SER A 141 3.13 2.48 18.84
CA SER A 141 3.46 1.67 20.00
C SER A 141 2.52 2.13 21.13
N THR A 142 1.69 1.24 21.67
CA THR A 142 0.90 1.56 22.85
C THR A 142 1.84 2.16 23.90
N PRO A 143 1.58 3.37 24.44
CA PRO A 143 2.42 3.90 25.49
C PRO A 143 2.42 2.90 26.64
N VAL A 144 3.59 2.40 27.02
CA VAL A 144 3.74 1.69 28.29
C VAL A 144 3.26 2.68 29.36
N PRO A 145 2.23 2.34 30.18
CA PRO A 145 1.83 3.22 31.26
C PRO A 145 3.06 3.45 32.14
N ARG A 146 3.52 4.71 32.26
CA ARG A 146 4.56 5.01 33.24
C ARG A 146 4.00 4.63 34.61
N PRO A 147 4.73 3.89 35.45
CA PRO A 147 4.29 3.70 36.82
C PRO A 147 4.10 5.10 37.41
N ARG A 148 2.87 5.41 37.84
CA ARG A 148 2.61 6.63 38.58
C ARG A 148 3.47 6.51 39.84
N GLY A 149 4.52 7.32 39.93
CA GLY A 149 5.33 7.42 41.14
C GLY A 149 4.40 7.78 42.29
N GLY A 150 4.01 6.78 43.06
CA GLY A 150 3.32 6.96 44.32
C GLY A 150 4.30 7.61 45.27
N VAL A 151 4.05 8.88 45.58
CA VAL A 151 4.61 9.52 46.77
C VAL A 151 3.90 8.88 47.95
N PHE A 152 4.60 7.99 48.66
CA PHE A 152 4.18 7.59 50.01
C PHE A 152 4.62 8.71 50.95
N PHE A 153 3.66 9.34 51.62
CA PHE A 153 3.87 10.19 52.78
C PHE A 153 3.95 9.33 54.04
#